data_AF-A0A152A1F6-F1
#
_entry.id   AF-A0A152A1F6-F1
#
_cell.length_a   1.000
_cell.length_b   1.000
_cell.length_c   1.000
_cell.angle_alpha   90.00
_cell.angle_beta   90.00
_cell.angle_gamma   90.00
#
_symmetry.space_group_name_H-M   'P 1'
#
loop_
_entity.id
_entity.type
_entity.pdbx_description
1 polymer ?
#
loop_
_entity_poly.entity_id
_entity_poly.type
_entity_poly.pdbx_seq_one_letter_code
_entity_poly.pdbx_strand_id
1 'polypeptide(L)'
;MTENRNILTGSIFKPVNTPQYPVIYKKPTFSQVMQHFRFSDYCFALGVPFVLTSSYYIATYRHSATTGVWASFAFPAIYLLTCERVNQRLMGYTDNEKECKKLNVPFTFTSNPYTL
;
A
#
# COMPACT_ATOMS: atom_id res chain seq x y z
N MET A 1 -4.52 -45.39 36.39
CA MET A 1 -5.21 -44.12 36.72
C MET A 1 -4.21 -42.99 36.53
N THR A 2 -4.66 -41.94 35.83
CA THR A 2 -4.09 -40.59 35.69
C THR A 2 -2.68 -40.50 35.08
N GLU A 3 -2.42 -39.71 34.04
CA GLU A 3 -2.78 -38.29 33.92
C GLU A 3 -2.76 -37.85 32.44
N ASN A 4 -3.85 -37.20 32.02
CA ASN A 4 -3.95 -36.46 30.77
C ASN A 4 -2.98 -35.27 30.79
N ARG A 5 -1.95 -35.29 29.94
CA ARG A 5 -1.12 -34.10 29.65
C ARG A 5 -0.80 -33.98 28.17
N ASN A 6 -1.82 -33.80 27.35
CA ASN A 6 -1.64 -33.32 25.98
C ASN A 6 -2.77 -32.34 25.62
N ILE A 7 -2.80 -31.22 26.33
CA ILE A 7 -3.46 -30.00 25.87
C ILE A 7 -2.43 -28.89 26.08
N LEU A 8 -2.33 -27.98 25.11
CA LEU A 8 -1.51 -26.77 25.08
C LEU A 8 -0.08 -26.96 24.53
N THR A 9 0.06 -26.81 23.22
CA THR A 9 0.87 -25.73 22.62
C THR A 9 0.95 -25.95 21.11
N GLY A 10 0.50 -24.96 20.34
CA GLY A 10 0.62 -25.02 18.88
C GLY A 10 -0.53 -24.42 18.07
N SER A 11 -1.41 -23.60 18.66
CA SER A 11 -2.14 -22.66 17.81
C SER A 11 -1.11 -21.65 17.31
N ILE A 12 -0.66 -21.83 16.07
CA ILE A 12 0.12 -20.86 15.33
C ILE A 12 -0.70 -19.57 15.33
N PHE A 13 -0.42 -18.67 16.28
CA PHE A 13 -0.97 -17.33 16.30
C PHE A 13 -0.44 -16.64 15.05
N LYS A 14 -1.23 -16.66 13.97
CA LYS A 14 -0.98 -15.77 12.83
C LYS A 14 -1.20 -14.37 13.38
N PRO A 15 -0.18 -13.50 13.42
CA PRO A 15 -0.40 -12.13 13.84
C PRO A 15 -1.45 -11.54 12.91
N VAL A 16 -2.61 -11.21 13.46
CA VAL A 16 -3.64 -10.50 12.70
C VAL A 16 -3.06 -9.12 12.42
N ASN A 17 -2.79 -8.83 11.15
CA ASN A 17 -2.29 -7.53 10.75
C ASN A 17 -3.39 -6.50 11.02
N THR A 18 -3.31 -5.88 12.19
CA THR A 18 -4.27 -4.88 12.65
C THR A 18 -3.81 -3.51 12.18
N PRO A 19 -4.73 -2.65 11.74
CA PRO A 19 -4.39 -1.30 11.33
C PRO A 19 -3.77 -0.54 12.51
N GLN A 20 -2.60 0.05 12.29
CA GLN A 20 -1.87 0.81 13.31
C GLN A 20 -2.44 2.24 13.46
N TYR A 21 -3.06 2.75 12.41
CA TYR A 21 -3.66 4.08 12.33
C TYR A 21 -5.19 3.97 12.24
N PRO A 22 -5.93 5.06 12.47
CA PRO A 22 -7.39 5.03 12.42
C PRO A 22 -7.90 4.59 11.05
N VAL A 23 -8.87 3.68 11.03
CA VAL A 23 -9.51 3.24 9.79
C VAL A 23 -10.51 4.30 9.36
N ILE A 24 -10.28 4.95 8.23
CA ILE A 24 -11.22 5.91 7.64
C ILE A 24 -12.29 5.16 6.85
N TYR A 25 -11.86 4.23 5.99
CA TYR A 25 -12.72 3.38 5.20
C TYR A 25 -12.27 1.93 5.30
N LYS A 26 -13.18 1.03 5.70
CA LYS A 26 -12.88 -0.41 5.79
C LYS A 26 -12.72 -1.07 4.42
N LYS A 27 -13.43 -0.57 3.42
CA LYS A 27 -13.36 -1.01 2.02
C LYS A 27 -13.57 0.22 1.11
N PRO A 28 -12.51 1.01 0.85
CA PRO A 28 -12.65 2.21 0.03
C PRO A 28 -12.97 1.83 -1.41
N THR A 29 -13.88 2.58 -2.02
CA THR A 29 -14.20 2.48 -3.44
C THR A 29 -13.12 3.15 -4.29
N PHE A 30 -13.01 2.78 -5.57
CA PHE A 30 -12.04 3.39 -6.48
C PHE A 30 -12.15 4.93 -6.51
N SER A 31 -13.38 5.46 -6.50
CA SER A 31 -13.63 6.90 -6.45
C SER A 31 -13.06 7.55 -5.18
N GLN A 32 -13.26 6.93 -4.01
CA GLN A 32 -12.71 7.41 -2.74
C GLN A 32 -11.19 7.37 -2.72
N VAL A 33 -10.57 6.33 -3.29
CA VAL A 33 -9.11 6.23 -3.42
C VAL A 33 -8.59 7.40 -4.25
N MET A 34 -9.18 7.67 -5.41
CA MET A 34 -8.77 8.78 -6.28
C MET A 34 -8.88 10.15 -5.61
N GLN A 35 -9.92 10.39 -4.81
CA GLN A 35 -10.13 11.65 -4.08
C GLN A 35 -9.11 11.91 -2.96
N HIS A 36 -8.34 10.89 -2.57
CA HIS A 36 -7.35 10.95 -1.48
C HIS A 36 -5.91 10.72 -1.98
N PHE A 37 -5.68 10.85 -3.29
CA PHE A 37 -4.33 10.94 -3.83
C PHE A 37 -3.63 12.19 -3.29
N ARG A 38 -2.43 11.99 -2.70
CA ARG A 38 -1.55 13.09 -2.32
C ARG A 38 -0.69 13.49 -3.52
N PHE A 39 -0.13 14.70 -3.48
CA PHE A 39 0.89 15.13 -4.46
C PHE A 39 2.03 14.11 -4.59
N SER A 40 2.50 13.54 -3.48
CA SER A 40 3.53 12.51 -3.47
C SER A 40 3.15 11.24 -4.26
N ASP A 41 1.87 10.89 -4.27
CA ASP A 41 1.40 9.69 -4.97
C ASP A 41 1.38 9.95 -6.49
N TYR A 42 1.02 11.16 -6.93
CA TYR A 42 1.17 11.55 -8.34
C TYR A 42 2.64 11.55 -8.79
N CYS A 43 3.53 12.10 -7.96
CA CYS A 43 4.97 12.05 -8.24
C CYS A 43 5.48 10.61 -8.35
N PHE A 44 5.02 9.71 -7.49
CA PHE A 44 5.39 8.30 -7.55
C PHE A 44 4.81 7.61 -8.79
N ALA A 45 3.53 7.81 -9.07
CA ALA A 45 2.81 7.20 -10.18
C ALA A 45 3.37 7.58 -11.56
N LEU A 46 3.92 8.79 -11.70
CA LEU A 46 4.51 9.27 -12.95
C LEU A 46 6.03 9.15 -12.98
N GLY A 47 6.69 9.48 -11.86
CA GLY A 47 8.15 9.55 -11.79
C GLY A 47 8.80 8.18 -11.89
N VAL A 48 8.27 7.17 -11.20
CA VAL A 48 8.84 5.81 -11.23
C VAL A 48 8.79 5.19 -12.63
N PRO A 49 7.64 5.13 -13.33
CA PRO A 49 7.61 4.56 -14.68
C PRO A 49 8.37 5.42 -15.69
N PHE A 50 8.46 6.74 -15.50
CA PHE A 50 9.31 7.59 -16.32
C PHE A 50 10.78 7.17 -16.21
N VAL A 51 11.32 7.07 -14.98
CA VAL A 51 12.71 6.63 -14.75
C VAL A 51 12.93 5.22 -15.31
N LEU A 52 12.03 4.28 -15.05
CA LEU A 52 12.11 2.91 -15.56
C LEU A 52 12.11 2.86 -17.10
N THR A 53 11.23 3.62 -17.73
CA THR A 53 11.12 3.65 -19.20
C THR A 53 12.34 4.32 -19.83
N SER A 54 12.85 5.41 -19.24
CA SER A 54 14.08 6.06 -19.70
C SER A 54 15.29 5.15 -19.54
N SER A 55 15.42 4.42 -18.42
CA SER A 55 16.50 3.45 -18.24
C SER A 55 16.41 2.31 -19.25
N TYR A 56 15.20 1.81 -19.51
CA TYR A 56 14.97 0.76 -20.50
C TYR A 56 15.31 1.22 -21.92
N TYR A 57 14.94 2.46 -22.28
CA TYR A 57 15.27 3.06 -23.57
C TYR A 57 16.79 3.14 -23.80
N ILE A 58 17.54 3.57 -22.78
CA ILE A 58 19.00 3.64 -22.86
C ILE A 58 19.60 2.23 -22.96
N ALA A 59 19.12 1.28 -22.16
CA ALA A 59 19.60 -0.11 -22.15
C ALA A 59 19.35 -0.86 -23.46
N THR A 60 18.29 -0.49 -24.20
CA THR A 60 17.93 -1.11 -25.49
C THR A 60 18.48 -0.34 -26.70
N TYR A 61 19.57 0.40 -26.54
CA TYR A 61 20.19 1.22 -27.60
C TYR A 61 19.19 2.15 -28.28
N ARG A 62 18.30 2.77 -27.50
CA ARG A 62 17.32 3.75 -27.97
C ARG A 62 16.25 3.18 -28.90
N HIS A 63 15.91 1.90 -28.75
CA HIS A 63 14.88 1.25 -29.55
C HIS A 63 13.47 1.67 -29.09
N SER A 64 12.80 2.50 -29.89
CA SER A 64 11.54 3.17 -29.51
C SER A 64 10.34 2.21 -29.43
N ALA A 65 10.23 1.24 -30.34
CA ALA A 65 9.05 0.36 -30.41
C ALA A 65 8.93 -0.55 -29.18
N THR A 66 10.03 -1.20 -28.78
CA THR A 66 10.06 -2.05 -27.58
C THR A 66 9.89 -1.22 -26.30
N THR A 67 10.42 0.01 -26.28
CA THR A 67 10.22 0.95 -25.17
C THR A 67 8.76 1.37 -25.04
N GLY A 68 8.05 1.60 -26.16
CA GLY A 68 6.63 1.88 -26.15
C GLY A 68 5.81 0.72 -25.56
N VAL A 69 6.13 -0.51 -25.95
CA VAL A 69 5.53 -1.72 -25.35
C VAL A 69 5.84 -1.78 -23.86
N TRP A 70 7.09 -1.57 -23.44
CA TRP A 70 7.47 -1.55 -22.03
C TRP A 70 6.70 -0.49 -21.22
N ALA A 71 6.59 0.73 -21.75
CA ALA A 71 5.86 1.82 -21.11
C ALA A 71 4.38 1.47 -20.91
N SER A 72 3.77 0.79 -21.88
CA SER A 72 2.36 0.37 -21.81
C SER A 72 2.06 -0.59 -20.64
N PHE A 73 3.07 -1.32 -20.16
CA PHE A 73 2.97 -2.16 -18.96
C PHE A 73 3.40 -1.43 -17.69
N ALA A 74 4.51 -0.68 -17.76
CA ALA A 74 5.09 -0.02 -16.59
C ALA A 74 4.14 1.03 -15.98
N PHE A 75 3.53 1.89 -16.81
CA PHE A 75 2.65 2.95 -16.31
C PHE A 75 1.41 2.40 -15.58
N PRO A 76 0.60 1.49 -16.15
CA PRO A 76 -0.53 0.91 -15.43
C PRO A 76 -0.14 0.13 -14.18
N ALA A 77 0.96 -0.62 -14.22
CA ALA A 77 1.42 -1.40 -13.06
C ALA A 77 1.77 -0.49 -11.88
N ILE A 78 2.55 0.57 -12.10
CA ILE A 78 2.88 1.51 -11.03
C ILE A 78 1.64 2.29 -10.57
N TYR A 79 0.74 2.64 -11.49
CA TYR A 79 -0.52 3.30 -11.12
C TYR A 79 -1.35 2.45 -10.15
N LEU A 80 -1.51 1.15 -10.43
CA LEU A 80 -2.22 0.22 -9.54
C LEU A 80 -1.54 0.08 -8.17
N LEU A 81 -0.20 0.00 -8.13
CA LEU A 81 0.55 0.00 -6.87
C LEU A 81 0.33 1.29 -6.07
N THR A 82 0.19 2.42 -6.76
CA THR A 82 -0.09 3.70 -6.14
C THR A 82 -1.50 3.72 -5.55
N CYS A 83 -2.49 3.22 -6.28
CA CYS A 83 -3.86 3.04 -5.77
C CYS A 83 -3.89 2.17 -4.51
N GLU A 84 -3.16 1.06 -4.51
CA GLU A 84 -3.08 0.15 -3.37
C GLU A 84 -2.40 0.82 -2.17
N ARG A 85 -1.36 1.62 -2.40
CA ARG A 85 -0.72 2.43 -1.34
C ARG A 85 -1.71 3.43 -0.73
N VAL A 86 -2.54 4.09 -1.53
CA VAL A 86 -3.58 5.00 -1.02
C VAL A 86 -4.67 4.22 -0.27
N ASN A 87 -5.06 3.05 -0.78
CA ASN A 87 -6.01 2.14 -0.13
C ASN A 87 -5.51 1.75 1.28
N GLN A 88 -4.25 1.34 1.40
CA GLN A 88 -3.62 1.00 2.68
C GLN A 88 -3.60 2.17 3.67
N ARG A 89 -3.43 3.42 3.19
CA ARG A 89 -3.52 4.63 4.04
C ARG A 89 -4.95 4.84 4.55
N LEU A 90 -5.95 4.72 3.68
CA LEU A 90 -7.36 4.86 4.06
C LEU A 90 -7.83 3.76 5.03
N MET A 91 -7.27 2.56 4.89
CA MET A 91 -7.52 1.41 5.78
C MET A 91 -6.73 1.49 7.10
N GLY A 92 -5.84 2.46 7.29
CA GLY A 92 -5.08 2.64 8.53
C GLY A 92 -3.86 1.71 8.69
N TYR A 93 -3.41 1.05 7.62
CA TYR A 93 -2.17 0.24 7.65
C TYR A 93 -0.91 1.10 7.55
N THR A 94 -1.03 2.32 7.06
CA THR A 94 0.06 3.27 6.87
C THR A 94 -0.40 4.66 7.31
N ASP A 95 0.55 5.57 7.54
CA ASP A 95 0.26 6.90 8.07
C ASP A 95 -0.78 7.67 7.23
N ASN A 96 -1.83 8.11 7.92
CA ASN A 96 -3.00 8.77 7.35
C ASN A 96 -3.43 10.04 8.10
N GLU A 97 -2.51 10.67 8.84
CA GLU A 97 -2.78 11.89 9.61
C GLU A 97 -3.45 12.99 8.76
N LYS A 98 -2.98 13.19 7.51
CA LYS A 98 -3.52 14.21 6.60
C LYS A 98 -4.97 13.93 6.20
N GLU A 99 -5.33 12.67 5.99
CA GLU A 99 -6.68 12.24 5.63
C GLU A 99 -7.60 12.32 6.84
N CYS A 100 -7.12 11.92 8.03
CA CYS A 100 -7.84 12.11 9.28
C CYS A 100 -8.18 13.59 9.52
N LYS A 101 -7.21 14.49 9.29
CA LYS A 101 -7.43 15.94 9.40
C LYS A 101 -8.44 16.46 8.37
N LYS A 102 -8.41 15.96 7.14
CA LYS A 102 -9.36 16.36 6.06
C LYS A 102 -10.79 15.94 6.40
N LEU A 103 -10.98 14.82 7.08
CA LEU A 103 -12.29 14.22 7.38
C LEU A 103 -12.73 14.41 8.84
N ASN A 104 -11.99 15.19 9.65
CA ASN A 104 -12.23 15.39 11.08
C ASN A 104 -12.32 14.09 11.90
N VAL A 105 -11.54 13.07 11.53
CA VAL A 105 -11.42 11.81 12.27
C VAL A 105 -10.33 11.96 13.33
N PRO A 106 -10.55 11.56 14.60
CA PRO A 106 -9.52 11.63 15.63
C PRO A 106 -8.33 10.74 15.27
N PHE A 107 -7.13 11.33 15.26
CA PHE A 107 -5.91 10.59 14.99
C PHE A 107 -5.44 9.87 16.26
N THR A 108 -5.48 8.55 16.25
CA THR A 108 -4.98 7.70 17.34
C THR A 108 -4.06 6.64 16.79
N PHE A 109 -2.82 6.62 17.27
CA PHE A 109 -1.86 5.58 16.94
C PHE A 109 -2.02 4.39 17.90
N THR A 110 -2.25 3.20 17.34
CA THR A 110 -2.31 1.96 18.11
C THR A 110 -0.97 1.25 17.98
N SER A 111 -0.09 1.40 18.98
CA SER A 111 1.13 0.59 19.07
C SER A 111 0.73 -0.84 19.43
N ASN A 112 0.88 -1.78 18.49
CA ASN A 112 0.61 -3.18 18.77
C ASN A 112 1.73 -3.72 19.69
N PRO A 113 1.46 -4.22 20.91
CA PRO A 113 2.50 -4.65 21.85
C PRO A 113 3.28 -5.90 21.41
N TYR A 114 2.89 -6.51 20.27
CA TYR A 114 3.46 -7.75 19.74
C TYR A 114 4.37 -7.54 18.51
N THR A 115 4.67 -6.30 18.13
CA THR A 115 5.62 -5.96 17.07
C THR A 115 6.82 -5.20 17.67
N LEU A 116 7.76 -5.95 18.24
CA LEU A 116 9.14 -5.53 18.53
C LEU A 116 10.09 -6.57 17.94
#